data_AF-A0A969MCW8-F1
#
_entry.id   AF-A0A969MCW8-F1
#
_cell.length_a   1.000
_cell.length_b   1.000
_cell.length_c   1.000
_cell.angle_alpha   90.00
_cell.angle_beta   90.00
_cell.angle_gamma   90.00
#
_symmetry.space_group_name_H-M   'P 1'
#
loop_
_entity.id
_entity.type
_entity.pdbx_description
1 polymer ?
#
loop_
_entity_poly.entity_id
_entity_poly.type
_entity_poly.pdbx_seq_one_letter_code
_entity_poly.pdbx_strand_id
1 'polypeptide(L)'
;MMAQTYQAWCCLLMAISLFVRQNGLKAPSSSISVKKFLSKNQLMQLTVDESGNKEWRKDGVLHRIDGPAVIWPDGSKEWYKNGRLHRIDGPAIEWVIGTKDGI
;
A
#
# COMPACT_ATOMS: atom_id res chain seq x y z
N MET A 1 53.18 20.61 1.84
CA MET A 1 52.24 20.52 3.00
C MET A 1 50.91 19.85 2.61
N MET A 2 50.89 18.81 1.76
CA MET A 2 49.62 18.15 1.34
C MET A 2 49.50 16.69 1.80
N ALA A 3 50.51 16.11 2.46
CA ALA A 3 50.48 14.70 2.87
C ALA A 3 49.67 14.45 4.16
N GLN A 4 49.53 15.47 5.02
CA GLN A 4 48.84 15.34 6.32
C GLN A 4 47.30 15.32 6.17
N THR A 5 46.76 15.87 5.08
CA THR A 5 45.30 15.88 4.83
C THR A 5 44.80 14.53 4.31
N TYR A 6 45.58 13.83 3.48
CA TYR A 6 45.24 12.48 2.99
C TYR A 6 45.19 11.45 4.12
N GLN A 7 46.13 11.51 5.07
CA GLN A 7 46.15 10.61 6.21
C GLN A 7 44.90 10.77 7.08
N ALA A 8 44.44 12.01 7.29
CA ALA A 8 43.23 12.32 8.03
C ALA A 8 41.96 11.82 7.31
N TRP A 9 41.90 11.95 5.98
CA TRP A 9 40.77 11.47 5.17
C TRP A 9 40.68 9.94 5.13
N CYS A 10 41.80 9.23 5.04
CA CYS A 10 41.83 7.77 5.12
C CYS A 10 41.37 7.26 6.50
N CYS A 11 41.78 7.91 7.58
CA CYS A 11 41.32 7.57 8.94
C CYS A 11 39.82 7.81 9.12
N LEU A 12 39.28 8.90 8.54
CA LEU A 12 37.85 9.18 8.59
C LEU A 12 37.02 8.14 7.81
N LEU A 13 37.48 7.71 6.64
CA LEU A 13 36.83 6.64 5.85
C LEU A 13 36.89 5.28 6.57
N MET A 14 38.00 4.97 7.22
CA MET A 14 38.14 3.76 8.05
C MET A 14 37.24 3.82 9.30
N ALA A 15 37.08 4.99 9.92
CA ALA A 15 36.18 5.18 11.06
C ALA A 15 34.70 5.07 10.68
N ILE A 16 34.30 5.60 9.52
CA ILE A 16 32.92 5.48 9.01
C ILE A 16 32.57 4.01 8.73
N SER A 17 33.49 3.25 8.12
CA SER A 17 33.25 1.82 7.84
C SER A 17 33.14 0.98 9.13
N LEU A 18 33.92 1.32 10.17
CA LEU A 18 33.80 0.70 11.50
C LEU A 18 32.50 1.11 12.21
N PHE A 19 32.05 2.36 12.09
CA PHE A 19 30.80 2.84 12.68
C PHE A 19 29.57 2.16 12.06
N VAL A 20 29.55 1.98 10.73
CA VAL A 20 28.48 1.22 10.05
C VAL A 20 28.45 -0.24 10.52
N ARG A 21 29.61 -0.83 10.82
CA ARG A 21 29.73 -2.20 11.32
C ARG A 21 29.32 -2.36 12.79
N GLN A 22 29.60 -1.37 13.64
CA GLN A 22 29.26 -1.40 15.08
C GLN A 22 27.80 -1.06 15.36
N ASN A 23 27.16 -0.21 14.54
CA ASN A 23 25.76 0.20 14.76
C ASN A 23 24.73 -0.76 14.18
N GLY A 24 25.16 -1.84 13.50
CA GLY A 24 24.25 -2.88 13.02
C GLY A 24 23.06 -2.31 12.25
N LEU A 25 23.26 -1.23 11.48
CA LEU A 25 22.25 -0.67 10.58
C LEU A 25 22.01 -1.70 9.48
N LYS A 26 21.22 -2.72 9.84
CA LYS A 26 20.59 -3.62 8.91
C LYS A 26 19.76 -2.71 8.01
N ALA A 27 20.12 -2.67 6.73
CA ALA A 27 19.22 -2.13 5.71
C ALA A 27 17.83 -2.68 6.02
N PRO A 28 16.76 -1.84 6.02
CA PRO A 28 15.43 -2.31 6.36
C PRO A 28 15.06 -3.49 5.48
N SER A 29 15.19 -4.68 6.05
CA SER A 29 14.88 -5.96 5.42
C SER A 29 13.42 -6.23 5.69
N SER A 30 12.58 -5.63 4.86
CA SER A 30 11.23 -6.09 4.52
C SER A 30 10.56 -5.03 3.65
N SER A 31 10.33 -5.39 2.38
CA SER A 31 9.40 -4.71 1.48
C SER A 31 9.68 -3.24 1.14
N ILE A 32 10.78 -2.98 0.42
CA ILE A 32 10.67 -2.03 -0.70
C ILE A 32 9.90 -2.78 -1.80
N SER A 33 8.58 -2.91 -1.61
CA SER A 33 7.68 -3.33 -2.69
C SER A 33 7.90 -2.33 -3.82
N VAL A 34 8.50 -2.81 -4.89
CA VAL A 34 8.63 -2.12 -6.17
C VAL A 34 7.27 -1.49 -6.49
N LYS A 35 7.27 -0.20 -6.85
CA LYS A 35 6.13 0.68 -7.26
C LYS A 35 5.75 1.79 -6.27
N LYS A 36 6.75 2.46 -5.67
CA LYS A 36 6.63 3.88 -5.32
C LYS A 36 6.86 4.74 -6.58
N PHE A 37 6.08 4.50 -7.63
CA PHE A 37 5.98 5.41 -8.78
C PHE A 37 4.62 6.07 -8.67
N LEU A 38 4.65 7.35 -8.31
CA LEU A 38 3.54 8.12 -7.79
C LEU A 38 2.44 8.26 -8.87
N SER A 39 1.46 7.36 -8.87
CA SER A 39 0.15 7.70 -9.42
C SER A 39 -0.41 8.81 -8.53
N LYS A 40 -0.72 9.96 -9.12
CA LYS A 40 -1.30 11.14 -8.46
C LYS A 40 -2.74 10.88 -7.98
N ASN A 41 -3.02 9.74 -7.36
CA ASN A 41 -4.27 9.50 -6.67
C ASN A 41 -3.95 9.00 -5.26
N GLN A 42 -3.80 9.99 -4.37
CA GLN A 42 -3.44 9.92 -2.96
C GLN A 42 -3.92 8.61 -2.28
N LEU A 43 -3.01 7.63 -2.28
CA LEU A 43 -2.97 6.37 -1.54
C LEU A 43 -4.30 5.62 -1.36
N MET A 44 -5.01 5.34 -2.45
CA MET A 44 -5.95 4.20 -2.44
C MET A 44 -5.15 2.90 -2.22
N GLN A 45 -5.37 2.27 -1.08
CA GLN A 45 -4.83 0.97 -0.70
C GLN A 45 -5.84 -0.09 -1.11
N LEU A 46 -5.44 -0.97 -2.03
CA LEU A 46 -6.18 -2.20 -2.34
C LEU A 46 -5.70 -3.30 -1.40
N THR A 47 -6.59 -3.83 -0.58
CA THR A 47 -6.34 -5.02 0.22
C THR A 47 -7.14 -6.18 -0.36
N VAL A 48 -6.48 -7.33 -0.49
CA VAL A 48 -7.11 -8.59 -0.89
C VAL A 48 -6.87 -9.56 0.25
N ASP A 49 -7.94 -10.16 0.78
CA ASP A 49 -7.81 -11.16 1.83
C ASP A 49 -7.63 -12.57 1.27
N GLU A 50 -7.35 -13.53 2.16
CA GLU A 50 -7.19 -14.94 1.80
C GLU A 50 -8.48 -15.56 1.22
N SER A 51 -9.64 -14.95 1.49
CA SER A 51 -10.95 -15.38 0.97
C SER A 51 -11.24 -14.82 -0.43
N GLY A 52 -10.40 -13.92 -0.95
CA GLY A 52 -10.57 -13.26 -2.24
C GLY A 52 -11.43 -11.99 -2.20
N ASN A 53 -11.82 -11.50 -1.03
CA ASN A 53 -12.46 -10.20 -0.85
C ASN A 53 -11.48 -9.10 -1.24
N LYS A 54 -11.96 -8.11 -1.99
CA LYS A 54 -11.16 -6.95 -2.43
C LYS A 54 -11.75 -5.68 -1.85
N GLU A 55 -10.94 -4.92 -1.14
CA GLU A 55 -11.37 -3.67 -0.52
C GLU A 55 -10.44 -2.51 -0.89
N TRP A 56 -11.02 -1.33 -1.09
CA TRP A 56 -10.32 -0.09 -1.40
C TRP A 56 -10.45 0.88 -0.24
N ARG A 57 -9.32 1.17 0.41
CA ARG A 57 -9.24 2.13 1.51
C ARG A 57 -8.43 3.35 1.12
N LYS A 58 -8.88 4.53 1.53
CA LYS A 58 -8.11 5.78 1.49
C LYS A 58 -7.92 6.24 2.92
N ASP A 59 -6.68 6.50 3.33
CA ASP A 59 -6.37 6.97 4.69
C ASP A 59 -6.99 6.09 5.81
N GLY A 60 -7.06 4.77 5.59
CA GLY A 60 -7.61 3.79 6.53
C GLY A 60 -9.14 3.64 6.51
N VAL A 61 -9.87 4.42 5.72
CA VAL A 61 -11.33 4.31 5.57
C VAL A 61 -11.73 3.80 4.19
N LEU A 62 -12.82 3.03 4.08
CA LEU A 62 -13.36 2.59 2.79
C LEU A 62 -13.74 3.80 1.92
N HIS A 63 -13.14 3.91 0.75
CA HIS A 63 -13.37 5.04 -0.13
C HIS A 63 -13.03 4.67 -1.58
N ARG A 64 -14.00 4.79 -2.47
CA ARG A 64 -13.80 4.69 -3.91
C ARG A 64 -14.85 5.50 -4.66
N ILE A 65 -14.40 6.39 -5.55
CA ILE A 65 -15.27 7.28 -6.34
C ILE A 65 -15.66 6.61 -7.65
N ASP A 66 -14.72 5.93 -8.30
CA ASP A 66 -14.90 5.36 -9.65
C ASP A 66 -15.51 3.94 -9.66
N GLY A 67 -15.93 3.41 -8.51
CA GLY A 67 -16.43 2.04 -8.42
C GLY A 67 -16.69 1.53 -7.00
N PRO A 68 -16.96 0.23 -6.83
CA PRO A 68 -17.26 -0.35 -5.52
C PRO A 68 -16.02 -0.40 -4.64
N ALA A 69 -16.15 0.09 -3.41
CA ALA A 69 -15.07 0.07 -2.43
C ALA A 69 -14.89 -1.31 -1.79
N VAL A 70 -15.87 -2.22 -1.89
CA VAL A 70 -15.73 -3.63 -1.49
C VAL A 70 -16.29 -4.52 -2.59
N ILE A 71 -15.59 -5.60 -2.91
CA ILE A 71 -16.03 -6.66 -3.82
C ILE A 71 -15.80 -7.99 -3.12
N TRP A 72 -16.88 -8.74 -2.96
CA TRP A 72 -16.91 -10.06 -2.37
C TRP A 72 -16.72 -11.14 -3.46
N PRO A 73 -16.23 -12.35 -3.11
CA PRO A 73 -15.99 -13.45 -4.04
C PRO A 73 -17.28 -14.06 -4.60
N ASP A 74 -18.41 -13.87 -3.93
CA ASP A 74 -19.74 -14.17 -4.45
C ASP A 74 -20.16 -13.22 -5.59
N GLY A 75 -19.40 -12.14 -5.81
CA GLY A 75 -19.64 -11.10 -6.80
C GLY A 75 -20.44 -9.91 -6.27
N SER A 76 -20.85 -9.93 -5.00
CA SER A 76 -21.51 -8.81 -4.33
C SER A 76 -20.57 -7.61 -4.22
N LYS A 77 -21.14 -6.41 -4.30
CA LYS A 77 -20.39 -5.14 -4.39
C LYS A 77 -20.97 -4.10 -3.46
N GLU A 78 -20.10 -3.32 -2.83
CA GLU A 78 -20.51 -2.22 -1.96
C GLU A 78 -19.74 -0.94 -2.31
N TRP A 79 -20.44 0.19 -2.30
CA TRP A 79 -19.88 1.50 -2.63
C TRP A 79 -19.74 2.35 -1.37
N TYR A 80 -18.51 2.80 -1.09
CA TYR A 80 -18.22 3.67 0.04
C TYR A 80 -17.49 4.94 -0.40
N LYS A 81 -17.89 6.07 0.20
CA LYS A 81 -17.22 7.36 0.08
C LYS A 81 -16.97 7.89 1.49
N ASN A 82 -15.69 8.06 1.84
CA ASN A 82 -15.25 8.56 3.16
C ASN A 82 -15.79 7.71 4.32
N GLY A 83 -15.75 6.38 4.17
CA GLY A 83 -16.23 5.43 5.18
C GLY A 83 -17.76 5.34 5.28
N ARG A 84 -18.51 6.02 4.42
CA ARG A 84 -19.97 5.96 4.40
C ARG A 84 -20.48 5.32 3.12
N LEU A 85 -21.49 4.48 3.26
CA LEU A 85 -22.16 3.84 2.14
C LEU A 85 -22.78 4.92 1.24
N HIS A 86 -22.33 5.02 -0.01
CA HIS A 86 -22.75 6.11 -0.90
C HIS A 86 -22.52 5.77 -2.38
N ARG A 87 -23.56 5.94 -3.18
CA ARG A 87 -23.54 5.85 -4.65
C ARG A 87 -24.56 6.84 -5.20
N ILE A 88 -24.20 7.54 -6.28
CA ILE A 88 -25.07 8.56 -6.90
C ILE A 88 -26.03 7.97 -7.93
N ASP A 89 -25.57 6.97 -8.68
CA ASP A 89 -26.28 6.42 -9.84
C ASP A 89 -27.03 5.09 -9.56
N GLY A 90 -27.17 4.68 -8.30
CA GLY A 90 -27.80 3.39 -8.00
C GLY A 90 -27.73 2.96 -6.54
N PRO A 91 -28.13 1.71 -6.23
CA PRO A 91 -28.08 1.19 -4.88
C PRO A 91 -26.62 1.10 -4.43
N ALA A 92 -26.36 1.49 -3.19
CA ALA A 92 -24.99 1.49 -2.66
C ALA A 92 -24.50 0.08 -2.28
N ILE A 93 -25.36 -0.93 -2.39
CA ILE A 93 -25.03 -2.35 -2.26
C ILE A 93 -25.70 -3.10 -3.42
N GLU A 94 -24.94 -3.94 -4.12
CA GLU A 94 -25.44 -4.88 -5.11
C GLU A 94 -25.11 -6.29 -4.64
N TRP A 95 -26.14 -7.08 -4.37
CA TRP A 95 -26.00 -8.50 -4.07
C TRP A 95 -26.08 -9.29 -5.37
N VAL A 96 -25.18 -10.26 -5.56
CA VAL A 96 -25.39 -11.28 -6.59
C VAL A 96 -26.45 -12.23 -6.05
N ILE A 97 -27.71 -12.00 -6.43
CA ILE A 97 -28.76 -12.99 -6.24
C ILE A 97 -28.36 -14.19 -7.10
N GLY A 98 -27.99 -15.28 -6.42
CA GLY A 98 -27.88 -16.58 -7.05
C GLY A 98 -29.29 -17.07 -7.41
N THR A 99 -29.88 -16.54 -8.47
CA THR A 99 -30.94 -17.27 -9.18
C THR A 99 -30.27 -18.48 -9.82
N LYS A 100 -30.12 -19.54 -9.02
CA LYS A 100 -30.24 -20.88 -9.58
C LYS A 100 -31.70 -20.96 -10.02
N ASP A 101 -31.95 -20.56 -11.26
CA ASP A 101 -33.22 -20.80 -11.92
C ASP A 101 -33.50 -22.29 -11.81
N GLY A 102 -34.39 -22.64 -10.88
CA GLY A 102 -35.03 -23.93 -10.84
C GLY A 102 -36.02 -23.95 -11.99
N ILE A 103 -35.63 -24.61 -13.08
CA ILE A 103 -36.53 -25.13 -14.11
C ILE A 103 -36.07 -26.55 -14.41
#